data_AF-A0A5J4L148-F1
#
_entry.id   AF-A0A5J4L148-F1
#
_cell.length_a   1.000
_cell.length_b   1.000
_cell.length_c   1.000
_cell.angle_alpha   90.00
_cell.angle_beta   90.00
_cell.angle_gamma   90.00
#
_symmetry.space_group_name_H-M   'P 1'
#
loop_
_entity.id
_entity.type
_entity.pdbx_description
1 polymer ?
#
loop_
_entity_poly.entity_id
_entity_poly.type
_entity_poly.pdbx_seq_one_letter_code
_entity_poly.pdbx_strand_id
1 'polypeptide(L)'
;MERLPMKLCLIVFSLILVLPLTVNAKDKKHIKTAEDQECYECHGTQMQVWQDGKHGLMNVKCVVCHGSTDKNFVSKPDIYKCRGCHGDKVSDVEKKLPLKLRDCFLCHDHHSVTPKFHTKGGK
;
A
#
# COMPACT_ATOMS: atom_id res chain seq x y z
N MET A 1 27.59 41.55 25.08
CA MET A 1 26.72 40.81 24.14
C MET A 1 27.58 40.42 22.95
N GLU A 2 28.27 39.28 23.05
CA GLU A 2 29.17 38.77 22.01
C GLU A 2 28.33 38.38 20.78
N ARG A 3 28.62 39.00 19.62
CA ARG A 3 27.92 38.70 18.36
C ARG A 3 28.41 37.35 17.84
N LEU A 4 27.51 36.37 17.80
CA LEU A 4 27.80 35.06 17.23
C LEU A 4 28.26 35.23 15.76
N PRO A 5 29.43 34.71 15.36
CA PRO A 5 29.96 34.95 14.02
C PRO A 5 29.07 34.29 12.97
N MET A 6 28.78 35.02 11.88
CA MET A 6 27.87 34.61 10.78
C MET A 6 28.16 33.20 10.22
N LYS A 7 29.43 32.77 10.27
CA LYS A 7 29.86 31.42 9.88
C LYS A 7 29.32 30.32 10.82
N LEU A 8 29.17 30.60 12.10
CA LEU A 8 28.63 29.67 13.10
C LEU A 8 27.10 29.51 12.92
N CYS A 9 26.38 30.58 12.56
CA CYS A 9 24.97 30.48 12.18
C CYS A 9 24.74 29.61 10.93
N LEU A 10 25.60 29.73 9.90
CA LEU A 10 25.48 28.95 8.66
C LEU A 10 25.77 27.45 8.86
N ILE A 11 26.69 27.11 9.76
CA ILE A 11 27.00 25.72 10.12
C ILE A 11 25.84 25.10 10.91
N VAL A 12 25.27 25.85 11.87
CA VAL A 12 24.12 25.39 12.66
C VAL A 12 22.87 25.21 11.78
N PHE A 13 22.61 26.13 10.84
CA PHE A 13 21.50 26.01 9.90
C PHE A 13 21.66 24.83 8.94
N SER A 14 22.90 24.54 8.51
CA SER A 14 23.20 23.37 7.70
C SER A 14 23.01 22.06 8.47
N LEU A 15 23.43 21.98 9.74
CA LEU A 15 23.21 20.77 10.57
C LEU A 15 21.73 20.49 10.84
N ILE A 16 20.92 21.53 11.05
CA ILE A 16 19.47 21.39 11.31
C ILE A 16 18.72 20.87 10.08
N LEU A 17 19.18 21.21 8.86
CA LEU A 17 18.56 20.74 7.61
C LEU A 17 18.79 19.24 7.35
N VAL A 18 19.87 18.65 7.88
CA VAL A 18 20.15 17.20 7.71
C VAL A 18 19.41 16.34 8.73
N LEU A 19 18.95 16.92 9.84
CA LEU A 19 18.45 16.16 11.00
C LEU A 19 17.03 15.56 10.91
N PRO A 20 16.06 15.98 10.07
CA PRO A 20 14.72 15.37 10.11
C PRO A 20 14.52 14.23 9.09
N LEU A 21 15.58 13.66 8.48
CA LEU A 21 15.42 12.56 7.52
C LEU A 21 15.31 11.17 8.17
N THR A 22 15.52 11.05 9.48
CA THR A 22 15.39 9.77 10.20
C THR A 22 14.14 9.72 11.08
N VAL A 23 13.00 10.22 10.57
CA VAL A 23 11.70 9.80 11.09
C VAL A 23 11.59 8.30 10.81
N ASN A 24 11.93 7.50 11.82
CA ASN A 24 11.72 6.06 11.82
C ASN A 24 10.20 5.82 11.72
N ALA A 25 9.71 5.66 10.50
CA ALA A 25 8.46 4.97 10.26
C ALA A 25 8.67 3.55 10.79
N LYS A 26 8.22 3.29 12.02
CA LYS A 26 8.21 1.95 12.60
C LYS A 26 7.33 1.09 11.69
N ASP A 27 7.96 0.33 10.80
CA ASP A 27 7.27 -0.58 9.90
C ASP A 27 6.36 -1.48 10.74
N LYS A 28 5.05 -1.33 10.56
CA LYS A 28 4.06 -2.20 11.20
C LYS A 28 4.15 -3.56 10.51
N LYS A 29 5.04 -4.41 11.01
CA LYS A 29 5.12 -5.81 10.61
C LYS A 29 3.83 -6.54 10.98
N HIS A 30 3.50 -7.57 10.21
CA HIS A 30 2.45 -8.51 10.60
C HIS A 30 2.84 -9.16 11.94
N ILE A 31 1.84 -9.49 12.77
CA ILE A 31 2.10 -10.25 13.99
C ILE A 31 2.66 -11.64 13.63
N LYS A 32 3.53 -12.19 14.48
CA LYS A 32 4.03 -13.56 14.28
C LYS A 32 2.88 -14.54 14.42
N THR A 33 2.73 -15.43 13.44
CA THR A 33 1.74 -16.50 13.41
C THR A 33 2.41 -17.87 13.61
N ALA A 34 1.63 -18.92 13.82
CA ALA A 34 2.12 -20.28 13.64
C ALA A 34 2.47 -20.54 12.16
N GLU A 35 3.24 -21.59 11.89
CA GLU A 35 3.78 -21.89 10.55
C GLU A 35 2.66 -22.23 9.54
N ASP A 36 1.59 -22.86 10.01
CA ASP A 36 0.42 -23.32 9.25
C ASP A 36 -0.84 -22.48 9.49
N GLN A 37 -0.71 -21.36 10.20
CA GLN A 37 -1.82 -20.47 10.52
C GLN A 37 -2.38 -19.83 9.23
N GLU A 38 -3.66 -20.07 8.95
CA GLU A 38 -4.30 -19.53 7.76
C GLU A 38 -4.77 -18.08 7.98
N CYS A 39 -4.81 -17.30 6.90
CA CYS A 39 -5.16 -15.88 6.99
C CYS A 39 -6.57 -15.66 7.55
N TYR A 40 -7.53 -16.53 7.19
CA TYR A 40 -8.94 -16.37 7.56
C TYR A 40 -9.21 -16.55 9.05
N GLU A 41 -8.30 -17.22 9.77
CA GLU A 41 -8.47 -17.46 11.21
C GLU A 41 -8.47 -16.15 12.02
N CYS A 42 -7.78 -15.12 11.51
CA CYS A 42 -7.86 -13.75 12.05
C CYS A 42 -8.60 -12.77 11.12
N HIS A 43 -8.62 -13.02 9.80
CA HIS A 43 -9.18 -12.11 8.78
C HIS A 43 -10.44 -12.68 8.09
N GLY A 44 -11.28 -13.39 8.84
CA GLY A 44 -12.47 -14.07 8.30
C GLY A 44 -13.41 -13.17 7.48
N THR A 45 -13.67 -11.95 7.93
CA THR A 45 -14.50 -10.99 7.18
C THR A 45 -13.88 -10.61 5.84
N GLN A 46 -12.56 -10.39 5.79
CA GLN A 46 -11.88 -10.06 4.54
C GLN A 46 -11.84 -11.27 3.61
N MET A 47 -11.65 -12.47 4.16
CA MET A 47 -11.72 -13.73 3.41
C MET A 47 -13.09 -13.91 2.77
N GLN A 48 -14.18 -13.70 3.50
CA GLN A 48 -15.54 -13.84 2.95
C GLN A 48 -15.75 -12.91 1.75
N VAL A 49 -15.45 -11.61 1.91
CA VAL A 49 -15.57 -10.62 0.83
C VAL A 49 -14.69 -10.97 -0.37
N TRP A 50 -13.49 -11.49 -0.12
CA TRP A 50 -12.57 -11.93 -1.17
C TRP A 50 -13.12 -13.10 -1.98
N GLN A 51 -13.62 -14.13 -1.28
CA GLN A 51 -14.17 -15.35 -1.88
C GLN A 51 -15.44 -15.08 -2.70
N ASP A 52 -16.27 -14.13 -2.26
CA ASP A 52 -17.45 -13.69 -2.99
C ASP A 52 -17.09 -12.90 -4.27
N GLY A 53 -15.85 -12.41 -4.37
CA GLY A 53 -15.33 -11.67 -5.51
C GLY A 53 -14.68 -12.54 -6.58
N LYS A 54 -14.47 -11.96 -7.77
CA LYS A 54 -13.85 -12.67 -8.91
C LYS A 54 -12.45 -13.22 -8.61
N HIS A 55 -11.65 -12.51 -7.82
CA HIS A 55 -10.30 -12.97 -7.51
C HIS A 55 -10.30 -14.18 -6.56
N GLY A 56 -11.22 -14.23 -5.60
CA GLY A 56 -11.42 -15.39 -4.74
C GLY A 56 -11.88 -16.62 -5.51
N LEU A 57 -12.85 -16.45 -6.43
CA LEU A 57 -13.29 -17.51 -7.35
C LEU A 57 -12.14 -18.08 -8.21
N MET A 58 -11.14 -17.27 -8.53
CA MET A 58 -9.94 -17.68 -9.26
C MET A 58 -8.79 -18.15 -8.35
N ASN A 59 -9.06 -18.37 -7.06
CA ASN A 59 -8.10 -18.82 -6.05
C ASN A 59 -6.83 -17.95 -5.91
N VAL A 60 -6.92 -16.67 -6.24
CA VAL A 60 -5.80 -15.74 -6.01
C VAL A 60 -5.60 -15.60 -4.50
N LYS A 61 -4.40 -15.92 -4.01
CA LYS A 61 -4.09 -15.96 -2.58
C LYS A 61 -3.76 -14.56 -2.03
N CYS A 62 -4.05 -14.32 -0.75
CA CYS A 62 -3.83 -13.03 -0.08
C CYS A 62 -2.38 -12.52 -0.24
N VAL A 63 -1.42 -13.45 -0.15
CA VAL A 63 0.02 -13.19 -0.26
C VAL A 63 0.46 -12.67 -1.64
N VAL A 64 -0.35 -12.85 -2.69
CA VAL A 64 -0.06 -12.30 -4.03
C VAL A 64 0.05 -10.77 -3.96
N CYS A 65 -0.86 -10.14 -3.23
CA CYS A 65 -0.87 -8.68 -3.05
C CYS A 65 -0.11 -8.27 -1.80
N HIS A 66 -0.36 -8.97 -0.68
CA HIS A 66 0.17 -8.57 0.62
C HIS A 66 1.61 -9.03 0.87
N GLY A 67 2.13 -10.03 0.15
CA GLY A 67 3.43 -10.64 0.45
C GLY A 67 3.38 -11.65 1.60
N SER A 68 4.51 -12.32 1.85
CA SER A 68 4.64 -13.26 2.96
C SER A 68 4.81 -12.52 4.29
N THR A 69 4.13 -12.99 5.33
CA THR A 69 4.05 -12.36 6.67
C THR A 69 5.43 -12.14 7.32
N ASP A 70 6.40 -12.98 6.99
CA ASP A 70 7.76 -13.01 7.55
C ASP A 70 8.81 -12.26 6.71
N LYS A 71 8.52 -11.94 5.44
CA LYS A 71 9.52 -11.40 4.48
C LYS A 71 9.20 -9.99 4.02
N ASN A 72 8.10 -9.83 3.30
CA ASN A 72 7.81 -8.63 2.52
C ASN A 72 6.36 -8.18 2.65
N PHE A 73 5.77 -8.43 3.83
CA PHE A 73 4.38 -8.11 4.09
C PHE A 73 4.09 -6.61 4.00
N VAL A 74 2.99 -6.27 3.32
CA VAL A 74 2.39 -4.95 3.29
C VAL A 74 0.90 -5.04 3.59
N SER A 75 0.41 -4.29 4.56
CA SER A 75 -1.03 -4.24 4.86
C SER A 75 -1.84 -3.50 3.80
N LYS A 76 -1.18 -2.61 3.04
CA LYS A 76 -1.75 -1.84 1.93
C LYS A 76 -0.87 -2.01 0.69
N PRO A 77 -1.22 -2.95 -0.20
CA PRO A 77 -0.53 -3.15 -1.47
C PRO A 77 -0.56 -1.90 -2.34
N ASP A 78 0.54 -1.63 -3.05
CA ASP A 78 0.56 -0.62 -4.11
C ASP A 78 -0.06 -1.15 -5.42
N ILE A 79 -0.20 -0.25 -6.41
CA ILE A 79 -0.77 -0.59 -7.72
C ILE A 79 0.07 -1.62 -8.51
N TYR A 80 1.34 -1.80 -8.19
CA TYR A 80 2.23 -2.68 -8.94
C TYR A 80 1.98 -4.15 -8.64
N LYS A 81 1.39 -4.47 -7.49
CA LYS A 81 0.87 -5.81 -7.22
C LYS A 81 -0.22 -6.24 -8.21
N CYS A 82 -0.94 -5.29 -8.79
CA CYS A 82 -1.94 -5.54 -9.82
C CYS A 82 -1.32 -5.77 -11.21
N ARG A 83 -0.10 -5.26 -11.46
CA ARG A 83 0.51 -5.19 -12.80
C ARG A 83 0.71 -6.57 -13.45
N GLY A 84 0.99 -7.61 -12.65
CA GLY A 84 1.22 -8.96 -13.17
C GLY A 84 0.04 -9.52 -13.97
N CYS A 85 -1.20 -9.15 -13.60
CA CYS A 85 -2.41 -9.59 -14.29
C CYS A 85 -3.14 -8.45 -15.02
N HIS A 86 -2.96 -7.20 -14.59
CA HIS A 86 -3.69 -6.02 -15.06
C HIS A 86 -2.75 -4.92 -15.62
N GLY A 87 -1.70 -5.32 -16.36
CA GLY A 87 -0.66 -4.42 -16.86
C GLY A 87 -1.20 -3.17 -17.57
N ASP A 88 -2.12 -3.33 -18.51
CA ASP A 88 -2.72 -2.21 -19.25
C ASP A 88 -3.49 -1.25 -18.33
N LYS A 89 -4.20 -1.78 -17.33
CA LYS A 89 -4.99 -0.98 -16.39
C LYS A 89 -4.10 -0.19 -15.44
N VAL A 90 -2.99 -0.78 -15.00
CA VAL A 90 -1.96 -0.06 -14.24
C VAL A 90 -1.37 1.06 -15.10
N SER A 91 -1.04 0.79 -16.36
CA SER A 91 -0.53 1.82 -17.29
C SER A 91 -1.54 2.97 -17.48
N ASP A 92 -2.83 2.66 -17.62
CA ASP A 92 -3.89 3.65 -17.73
C ASP A 92 -3.99 4.54 -16.48
N VAL A 93 -3.94 3.95 -15.28
CA VAL A 93 -3.91 4.69 -14.01
C VAL A 93 -2.69 5.59 -13.94
N GLU A 94 -1.51 5.09 -14.33
CA GLU A 94 -0.27 5.87 -14.31
C GLU A 94 -0.33 7.09 -15.25
N LYS A 95 -0.97 6.94 -16.42
CA LYS A 95 -1.15 8.01 -17.41
C LYS A 95 -2.22 9.03 -17.00
N LYS A 96 -3.33 8.56 -16.44
CA LYS A 96 -4.53 9.39 -16.19
C LYS A 96 -4.53 10.07 -14.83
N LEU A 97 -3.85 9.50 -13.83
CA LEU A 97 -3.85 10.02 -12.47
C LEU A 97 -2.48 10.56 -12.06
N PRO A 98 -2.44 11.72 -11.36
CA PRO A 98 -1.19 12.24 -10.82
C PRO A 98 -0.63 11.27 -9.78
N LEU A 99 0.70 11.28 -9.59
CA LEU A 99 1.40 10.31 -8.75
C LEU A 99 0.77 10.11 -7.36
N LYS A 100 0.31 11.19 -6.71
CA LYS A 100 -0.32 11.16 -5.37
C LYS A 100 -1.70 10.50 -5.33
N LEU A 101 -2.34 10.30 -6.48
CA LEU A 101 -3.68 9.71 -6.63
C LEU A 101 -3.64 8.38 -7.40
N ARG A 102 -2.46 7.81 -7.67
CA ARG A 102 -2.35 6.52 -8.33
C ARG A 102 -2.69 5.41 -7.34
N ASP A 103 -3.98 5.12 -7.22
CA ASP A 103 -4.51 4.07 -6.36
C ASP A 103 -5.76 3.45 -7.02
N CYS A 104 -5.77 2.12 -7.14
CA CYS A 104 -6.89 1.36 -7.69
C CYS A 104 -8.14 1.49 -6.80
N PHE A 105 -7.96 1.63 -5.48
CA PHE A 105 -9.03 1.64 -4.50
C PHE A 105 -9.76 2.99 -4.39
N LEU A 106 -9.34 4.01 -5.15
CA LEU A 106 -10.17 5.20 -5.36
C LEU A 106 -11.51 4.85 -6.00
N CYS A 107 -11.48 3.93 -6.95
CA CYS A 107 -12.65 3.50 -7.70
C CYS A 107 -13.09 2.07 -7.38
N HIS A 108 -12.22 1.23 -6.81
CA HIS A 108 -12.54 -0.15 -6.45
C HIS A 108 -12.66 -0.34 -4.93
N ASP A 109 -13.50 -1.27 -4.51
CA ASP A 109 -13.58 -1.70 -3.11
C ASP A 109 -12.39 -2.57 -2.70
N HIS A 110 -12.02 -2.48 -1.43
CA HIS A 110 -10.95 -3.28 -0.87
C HIS A 110 -11.39 -4.75 -0.79
N HIS A 111 -10.48 -5.68 -1.11
CA HIS A 111 -10.69 -7.13 -1.15
C HIS A 111 -11.70 -7.62 -2.20
N SER A 112 -12.90 -7.06 -2.35
CA SER A 112 -13.76 -7.48 -3.47
C SER A 112 -13.18 -7.04 -4.83
N VAL A 113 -12.40 -5.94 -4.85
CA VAL A 113 -11.84 -5.29 -6.05
C VAL A 113 -12.93 -4.93 -7.06
N THR A 114 -14.17 -4.79 -6.59
CA THR A 114 -15.33 -4.43 -7.41
C THR A 114 -15.35 -2.91 -7.61
N PRO A 115 -15.70 -2.41 -8.81
CA PRO A 115 -15.92 -0.98 -9.01
C PRO A 115 -17.03 -0.46 -8.06
N LYS A 116 -16.73 0.61 -7.32
CA LYS A 116 -17.68 1.35 -6.45
C LYS A 116 -18.71 2.13 -7.26
N PHE A 117 -18.29 2.59 -8.43
CA PHE A 117 -19.09 3.42 -9.33
C PHE A 117 -19.25 2.67 -10.67
N HIS A 118 -20.42 2.81 -11.29
CA HIS A 118 -20.87 2.10 -12.52
C HIS A 118 -21.35 0.64 -12.35
N THR A 119 -22.03 0.31 -11.25
CA THR A 119 -22.67 -1.02 -11.07
C THR A 119 -24.06 -1.15 -11.71
N LYS A 120 -24.57 -0.12 -12.41
CA LYS A 120 -25.80 -0.20 -13.21
C LYS A 120 -25.75 0.72 -14.43
N GLY A 121 -25.66 0.13 -15.63
CA GLY A 121 -26.14 0.73 -16.88
C GLY A 121 -25.39 1.93 -17.47
N GLY A 122 -24.07 1.86 -17.63
CA GLY A 122 -23.36 2.79 -18.53
C GLY A 122 -23.27 2.20 -19.94
N LYS A 123 -23.96 2.83 -20.90
CA LYS A 123 -23.69 2.66 -22.34
C LYS A 123 -22.32 3.24 -22.68
#